data_AF-A0A7Y3FQ60-F1
#
_entry.id   AF-A0A7Y3FQ60-F1
#
_cell.length_a   1.000
_cell.length_b   1.000
_cell.length_c   1.000
_cell.angle_alpha   90.00
_cell.angle_beta   90.00
_cell.angle_gamma   90.00
#
_symmetry.space_group_name_H-M   'P 1'
#
loop_
_entity.id
_entity.type
_entity.pdbx_description
1 polymer ?
#
loop_
_entity_poly.entity_id
_entity_poly.type
_entity_poly.pdbx_seq_one_letter_code
_entity_poly.pdbx_strand_id
1 'polypeptide(L)'
;MKNALKIVLTIPQLILVYYFLSHWILKDLIWFDTNSAYYDVLMYSLFGFNVIAMIILIYRVLSFKNIIKPIKSEWVWILIIFYIPVSLYYIWQKDSELEIVNDDW
;
A
#
# COMPACT_ATOMS: atom_id res chain seq x y z
N MET A 1 13.37 -6.30 4.26
CA MET A 1 12.14 -7.17 4.18
C MET A 1 12.37 -8.33 3.24
N LYS A 2 11.67 -9.46 3.42
CA LYS A 2 11.61 -10.50 2.37
C LYS A 2 10.82 -10.01 1.15
N ASN A 3 11.34 -10.28 -0.05
CA ASN A 3 10.69 -9.92 -1.32
C ASN A 3 9.27 -10.49 -1.46
N ALA A 4 9.03 -11.69 -0.94
CA ALA A 4 7.70 -12.31 -0.93
C ALA A 4 6.65 -11.44 -0.20
N LEU A 5 7.01 -10.81 0.93
CA LEU A 5 6.10 -9.94 1.66
C LEU A 5 5.82 -8.65 0.86
N LYS A 6 6.83 -8.08 0.20
CA LYS A 6 6.64 -6.91 -0.69
C LYS A 6 5.65 -7.22 -1.82
N ILE A 7 5.76 -8.40 -2.43
CA ILE A 7 4.84 -8.87 -3.47
C ILE A 7 3.42 -9.02 -2.95
N VAL A 8 3.24 -9.70 -1.80
CA VAL A 8 1.92 -9.89 -1.17
C VAL A 8 1.24 -8.56 -0.82
N LEU A 9 2.01 -7.56 -0.41
CA LEU A 9 1.48 -6.23 -0.08
C LEU A 9 1.21 -5.36 -1.33
N THR A 10 1.85 -5.67 -2.46
CA THR A 10 1.72 -4.92 -3.72
C THR A 10 0.54 -5.41 -4.57
N ILE A 11 0.34 -6.72 -4.68
CA ILE A 11 -0.70 -7.31 -5.55
C ILE A 11 -2.12 -6.77 -5.25
N PRO A 12 -2.59 -6.72 -4.00
CA PRO A 12 -3.92 -6.22 -3.68
C PRO A 12 -4.13 -4.76 -4.11
N GLN A 13 -3.07 -3.94 -4.09
CA GLN A 13 -3.14 -2.55 -4.51
C GLN A 13 -3.24 -2.39 -6.02
N LEU A 14 -2.50 -3.20 -6.78
CA LEU A 14 -2.61 -3.21 -8.23
C LEU A 14 -4.01 -3.67 -8.66
N ILE A 15 -4.56 -4.69 -7.99
CA ILE A 15 -5.94 -5.12 -8.20
C ILE A 15 -6.91 -3.98 -7.87
N LEU A 16 -6.74 -3.30 -6.73
CA LEU A 16 -7.59 -2.17 -6.35
C LEU A 16 -7.57 -1.06 -7.40
N VAL A 17 -6.40 -0.68 -7.91
CA VAL A 17 -6.31 0.35 -8.96
C VAL A 17 -6.91 -0.13 -10.28
N TYR A 18 -6.69 -1.39 -10.66
CA TYR A 18 -7.34 -1.95 -11.84
C TYR A 18 -8.86 -1.90 -11.72
N TYR A 19 -9.42 -2.29 -10.57
CA TYR A 19 -10.86 -2.23 -10.32
C TYR A 19 -11.38 -0.80 -10.27
N PHE A 20 -10.63 0.11 -9.65
CA PHE A 20 -10.98 1.53 -9.62
C PHE A 20 -11.00 2.11 -11.03
N LEU A 21 -9.93 1.93 -11.82
CA LEU A 21 -9.83 2.43 -13.19
C LEU A 21 -10.87 1.79 -14.11
N SER A 22 -11.07 0.47 -14.04
CA SER A 22 -12.08 -0.22 -14.84
C SER A 22 -13.49 0.26 -14.50
N HIS A 23 -13.84 0.45 -13.23
CA HIS A 23 -15.18 0.92 -12.85
C HIS A 23 -15.39 2.42 -13.12
N TRP A 24 -14.35 3.25 -13.07
CA TRP A 24 -14.49 4.68 -13.36
C TRP A 24 -14.45 4.99 -14.86
N ILE A 25 -13.61 4.28 -15.63
CA ILE A 25 -13.40 4.54 -17.06
C ILE A 25 -14.37 3.71 -17.91
N LEU A 26 -14.58 2.42 -17.58
CA LEU A 26 -15.31 1.50 -18.45
C LEU A 26 -16.81 1.47 -18.16
N LYS A 27 -17.28 2.00 -17.03
CA LYS A 27 -18.72 2.07 -16.73
C LYS A 27 -19.49 2.95 -17.73
N ASP A 28 -18.82 3.94 -18.32
CA ASP A 28 -19.38 4.80 -19.37
C ASP A 28 -19.16 4.25 -20.81
N LEU A 29 -18.28 3.25 -20.97
CA LEU A 29 -17.84 2.74 -22.29
C LEU A 29 -18.35 1.34 -22.60
N ILE A 30 -18.60 0.50 -21.59
CA ILE A 30 -18.98 -0.90 -21.75
C ILE A 30 -20.02 -1.24 -20.67
N TRP A 31 -21.09 -1.90 -21.08
CA TRP A 31 -22.18 -2.44 -20.27
C TRP A 31 -21.66 -3.54 -19.32
N PHE A 32 -20.76 -3.19 -18.39
CA PHE A 32 -20.30 -4.05 -17.33
C PHE A 32 -21.46 -4.24 -16.34
N ASP A 33 -22.22 -5.31 -16.52
CA ASP A 33 -23.23 -5.76 -15.57
C ASP A 33 -22.52 -6.31 -14.32
N THR A 34 -21.98 -5.38 -13.53
CA THR A 34 -21.44 -5.69 -12.23
C THR A 34 -22.61 -5.85 -11.28
N ASN A 35 -22.90 -7.09 -10.90
CA ASN A 35 -23.73 -7.37 -9.74
C ASN A 35 -23.14 -6.59 -8.54
N SER A 36 -23.78 -5.48 -8.17
CA SER A 36 -23.17 -4.43 -7.34
C SER A 36 -22.69 -4.96 -6.00
N ALA A 37 -23.40 -5.94 -5.45
CA ALA A 37 -23.04 -6.61 -4.20
C ALA A 37 -21.66 -7.29 -4.26
N TYR A 38 -21.29 -7.92 -5.38
CA TYR A 38 -19.99 -8.58 -5.50
C TYR A 38 -18.84 -7.57 -5.61
N TYR A 39 -19.07 -6.49 -6.35
CA TYR A 39 -18.10 -5.40 -6.47
C TYR A 39 -17.86 -4.73 -5.11
N ASP A 40 -18.92 -4.42 -4.37
CA ASP A 40 -18.81 -3.79 -3.05
C ASP A 40 -18.04 -4.67 -2.07
N VAL A 41 -18.38 -5.97 -2.00
CA VAL A 41 -17.66 -6.93 -1.13
C VAL A 41 -16.19 -7.02 -1.50
N LEU A 42 -15.85 -7.06 -2.79
CA LEU A 42 -14.46 -7.07 -3.25
C LEU A 42 -13.72 -5.79 -2.87
N MET A 43 -14.35 -4.63 -3.07
CA MET A 43 -13.77 -3.33 -2.73
C MET A 43 -13.52 -3.19 -1.23
N TYR A 44 -14.49 -3.58 -0.39
CA TYR A 44 -14.31 -3.58 1.07
C TYR A 44 -13.21 -4.56 1.51
N SER A 45 -13.14 -5.73 0.87
CA SER A 45 -12.08 -6.72 1.17
C SER A 45 -10.70 -6.18 0.81
N LEU A 46 -10.54 -5.60 -0.39
CA LEU A 46 -9.29 -4.98 -0.84
C LEU A 46 -8.92 -3.78 0.03
N PHE A 47 -9.89 -2.98 0.47
CA PHE A 47 -9.66 -1.89 1.41
C PHE A 47 -9.15 -2.41 2.77
N GLY A 48 -9.77 -3.47 3.31
CA GLY A 48 -9.31 -4.13 4.53
C GLY A 48 -7.87 -4.64 4.43
N PHE A 49 -7.52 -5.30 3.31
CA PHE A 49 -6.15 -5.73 3.03
C PHE A 49 -5.17 -4.54 3.00
N ASN A 50 -5.59 -3.41 2.43
CA ASN A 50 -4.77 -2.19 2.40
C ASN A 50 -4.52 -1.61 3.78
N VAL A 51 -5.54 -1.58 4.65
CA VAL A 51 -5.37 -1.12 6.03
C VAL A 51 -4.36 -2.01 6.78
N ILE A 52 -4.48 -3.34 6.65
CA ILE A 52 -3.52 -4.29 7.25
C ILE A 52 -2.11 -4.05 6.73
N ALA A 53 -1.97 -3.87 5.41
CA ALA A 53 -0.68 -3.64 4.78
C ALA A 53 -0.04 -2.31 5.24
N MET A 54 -0.83 -1.25 5.41
CA MET A 54 -0.40 0.01 6.00
C MET A 54 0.08 -0.16 7.45
N ILE A 55 -0.66 -0.91 8.28
CA ILE A 55 -0.27 -1.20 9.68
C ILE A 55 1.08 -1.93 9.72
N ILE A 56 1.30 -2.91 8.85
CA ILE A 56 2.57 -3.64 8.75
C ILE A 56 3.74 -2.68 8.43
N LEU A 57 3.53 -1.76 7.49
CA LEU A 57 4.55 -0.79 7.08
C LEU A 57 4.84 0.22 8.20
N ILE A 58 3.82 0.73 8.86
CA ILE A 58 3.97 1.63 10.02
C ILE A 58 4.73 0.94 11.14
N TYR A 59 4.32 -0.29 11.51
CA TYR A 59 4.99 -1.07 12.54
C TYR A 59 6.47 -1.26 12.21
N ARG A 60 6.79 -1.54 10.94
CA ARG A 60 8.17 -1.69 10.51
C ARG A 60 8.97 -0.40 10.62
N VAL A 61 8.44 0.73 10.16
CA VAL A 61 9.11 2.04 10.29
C VAL A 61 9.41 2.35 11.76
N LEU A 62 8.46 2.04 12.67
CA LEU A 62 8.64 2.23 14.10
C LEU A 62 9.65 1.24 14.72
N SER A 63 9.83 0.06 14.13
CA SER A 63 10.74 -0.98 14.64
C SER A 63 12.23 -0.68 14.43
N PHE A 64 12.59 0.18 13.47
CA PHE A 64 13.98 0.56 13.25
C PHE A 64 14.55 1.25 14.50
N LYS A 65 15.70 0.80 15.01
CA LYS A 65 16.25 1.33 16.27
C LYS A 65 17.09 2.57 16.04
N ASN A 66 17.87 2.56 14.96
CA ASN A 66 18.91 3.55 14.68
C ASN A 66 18.43 4.74 13.82
N ILE A 67 17.12 4.88 13.63
CA ILE A 67 16.51 5.97 12.86
C ILE A 67 15.94 7.03 13.80
N ILE A 68 16.26 8.30 13.52
CA ILE A 68 15.84 9.46 14.32
C ILE A 68 14.29 9.59 14.30
N LYS A 69 13.69 9.89 15.45
CA LYS A 69 12.23 9.97 15.63
C LYS A 69 11.48 10.87 14.62
N PRO A 70 11.97 12.07 14.22
CA PRO A 70 11.28 12.92 13.25
C PRO A 70 11.11 12.23 11.89
N ILE A 71 12.17 11.56 11.42
CA ILE A 71 12.15 10.81 10.16
C ILE A 71 11.07 9.72 10.21
N LYS A 72 11.00 8.95 11.31
CA LYS A 72 9.96 7.93 11.49
C LYS A 72 8.54 8.53 11.44
N SER A 73 8.33 9.66 12.12
CA SER A 73 7.02 10.31 12.17
C SER A 73 6.59 10.83 10.81
N GLU A 74 7.50 11.45 10.04
CA GLU A 74 7.24 11.89 8.67
C GLU A 74 6.85 10.72 7.77
N TRP A 75 7.54 9.59 7.90
CA TRP A 75 7.21 8.38 7.13
C TRP A 75 5.84 7.81 7.46
N VAL A 76 5.44 7.82 8.73
CA VAL A 76 4.09 7.40 9.12
C VAL A 76 3.04 8.32 8.47
N TRP A 77 3.27 9.63 8.44
CA TRP A 77 2.37 10.57 7.76
C TRP A 77 2.30 10.33 6.24
N ILE A 78 3.44 10.10 5.59
CA ILE A 78 3.48 9.77 4.16
C ILE A 78 2.70 8.48 3.88
N LEU A 79 2.86 7.46 4.72
CA LEU A 79 2.13 6.19 4.60
C LEU A 79 0.62 6.37 4.76
N ILE A 80 0.16 7.30 5.60
CA ILE A 80 -1.27 7.58 5.79
C ILE A 80 -1.84 8.39 4.62
N ILE A 81 -1.12 9.41 4.15
CA ILE A 81 -1.61 10.36 3.15
C ILE A 81 -1.51 9.79 1.73
N PHE A 82 -0.42 9.08 1.43
CA PHE A 82 -0.08 8.66 0.07
C PHE A 82 -0.18 7.14 -0.13
N TYR A 83 -1.08 6.42 0.55
CA TYR A 83 -1.25 4.97 0.34
C TYR A 83 -2.01 4.62 -0.95
N ILE A 84 -1.51 5.08 -2.10
CA ILE A 84 -2.01 4.77 -3.45
C ILE A 84 -0.93 3.94 -4.15
N PRO A 85 -1.23 2.97 -5.02
CA PRO A 85 -0.24 2.11 -5.68
C PRO A 85 0.93 2.81 -6.40
N VAL A 86 0.77 4.05 -6.85
CA VAL A 86 1.89 4.84 -7.42
C VAL A 86 2.97 5.11 -6.36
N SER A 87 2.59 5.17 -5.08
CA SER A 87 3.52 5.32 -3.97
C SER A 87 4.18 4.01 -3.52
N LEU A 88 3.71 2.83 -3.95
CA LEU A 88 4.31 1.57 -3.50
C LEU A 88 5.78 1.44 -3.88
N TYR A 89 6.12 1.82 -5.11
CA TYR A 89 7.52 1.84 -5.55
C TYR A 89 8.36 2.75 -4.64
N TYR A 90 7.86 3.96 -4.36
CA TYR A 90 8.50 4.91 -3.47
C TYR A 90 8.62 4.39 -2.03
N ILE A 91 7.57 3.74 -1.51
CA ILE A 91 7.54 3.10 -0.19
C ILE A 91 8.61 2.01 -0.12
N TRP A 92 8.74 1.16 -1.14
CA TRP A 92 9.74 0.09 -1.14
C TRP A 92 11.17 0.59 -1.27
N GLN A 93 11.39 1.64 -2.05
CA GLN A 93 12.68 2.30 -2.15
C GLN A 93 13.09 2.88 -0.78
N LYS A 94 12.19 3.63 -0.16
CA LYS A 94 12.45 4.29 1.13
C LYS A 94 12.60 3.33 2.29
N ASP A 95 11.81 2.27 2.30
CA ASP A 95 11.99 1.15 3.21
C ASP A 95 13.39 0.54 3.13
N SER A 96 13.95 0.43 1.92
CA SER A 96 15.30 -0.11 1.71
C SER A 96 16.38 0.89 2.16
N GLU A 97 16.19 2.19 1.92
CA GLU A 97 17.07 3.25 2.45
C GLU A 97 17.09 3.26 3.99
N LEU A 98 15.92 3.15 4.63
CA LEU A 98 15.80 3.10 6.09
C LEU A 98 16.44 1.83 6.68
N GLU A 99 16.33 0.69 5.98
CA GLU A 99 16.98 -0.57 6.36
C GLU A 99 18.51 -0.44 6.34
N ILE A 100 19.09 0.15 5.28
CA ILE A 100 20.54 0.41 5.19
C ILE A 100 21.01 1.30 6.33
N VAL A 101 20.35 2.45 6.55
CA VAL A 101 20.71 3.38 7.63
C VAL A 101 20.59 2.74 9.00
N ASN A 102 19.63 1.82 9.18
CA ASN A 102 19.48 1.11 10.44
C ASN A 102 20.61 0.11 10.70
N ASP A 103 21.14 -0.53 9.66
CA ASP A 103 22.14 -1.60 9.76
C ASP A 103 23.59 -1.07 9.75
N ASP A 104 23.84 0.16 9.28
CA ASP A 104 25.15 0.82 9.26
C ASP A 104 25.67 1.30 10.64
N TRP A 105 24.92 1.06 11.73
CA TRP A 105 25.22 1.50 13.11
C TRP A 105 25.09 0.36 14.13
#